data_AF-Q05E70-F1
#
_entry.id   AF-Q05E70-F1
#
_cell.length_a   1.000
_cell.length_b   1.000
_cell.length_c   1.000
_cell.angle_alpha   90.00
_cell.angle_beta   90.00
_cell.angle_gamma   90.00
#
_symmetry.space_group_name_H-M   'P 1'
#
loop_
_entity.id
_entity.type
_entity.pdbx_description
1 polymer ?
#
loop_
_entity_poly.entity_id
_entity_poly.type
_entity_poly.pdbx_seq_one_letter_code
_entity_poly.pdbx_strand_id
1 'polypeptide(L)'
;MKREARILASACVGGVCFAYIVRGPGVDGAVSSLEGCSGLCQRASERGYMGELRYSHGSCSCGLPTPPGRSEAAEAYRRLAASISLSMLEVLGMLGRAGDPFYHR
;
A
#
# COMPACT_ATOMS: atom_id res chain seq x y z
N MET A 1 -15.79 2.37 22.00
CA MET A 1 -15.69 1.88 20.61
C MET A 1 -14.28 1.30 20.38
N LYS A 2 -14.15 0.07 19.87
CA LYS A 2 -12.86 -0.46 19.40
C LYS A 2 -12.52 0.29 18.10
N ARG A 3 -11.42 1.05 18.07
CA ARG A 3 -10.92 1.68 16.84
C ARG A 3 -10.57 0.56 15.85
N GLU A 4 -11.23 0.51 14.70
CA GLU A 4 -10.85 -0.39 13.62
C GLU A 4 -9.42 -0.06 13.20
N ALA A 5 -8.58 -1.08 13.09
CA ALA A 5 -7.16 -0.89 12.80
C ALA A 5 -7.00 -0.42 11.35
N ARG A 6 -6.21 0.65 11.14
CA ARG A 6 -5.84 1.09 9.80
C ARG A 6 -4.60 0.37 9.31
N ILE A 7 -4.67 -0.11 8.08
CA ILE A 7 -3.61 -0.87 7.43
C ILE A 7 -3.07 -0.08 6.25
N LEU A 8 -1.76 -0.02 6.14
CA LEU A 8 -1.05 0.48 4.96
C LEU A 8 -0.92 -0.66 3.95
N ALA A 9 -1.77 -0.69 2.93
CA ALA A 9 -1.69 -1.64 1.82
C ALA A 9 -0.85 -1.03 0.70
N SER A 10 0.39 -1.49 0.49
CA SER A 10 1.35 -0.86 -0.42
C SER A 10 1.82 -1.78 -1.54
N ALA A 11 2.23 -1.19 -2.66
CA ALA A 11 2.81 -1.89 -3.80
C ALA A 11 3.79 -0.96 -4.52
N CYS A 12 4.88 -1.54 -5.02
CA CYS A 12 5.92 -0.80 -5.74
C CYS A 12 6.43 -1.54 -6.97
N VAL A 13 6.69 -0.79 -8.05
CA VAL A 13 7.33 -1.26 -9.28
C VAL A 13 8.28 -0.17 -9.79
N GLY A 14 9.53 -0.51 -10.07
CA GLY A 14 10.47 0.40 -10.75
C GLY A 14 10.69 1.75 -10.06
N GLY A 15 10.67 1.80 -8.73
CA GLY A 15 10.78 3.05 -7.95
C GLY A 15 9.47 3.81 -7.74
N VAL A 16 8.41 3.46 -8.47
CA VAL A 16 7.05 3.96 -8.23
C VAL A 16 6.38 3.14 -7.16
N CYS A 17 5.86 3.79 -6.13
CA CYS A 17 5.16 3.17 -5.01
C CYS A 17 3.80 3.82 -4.80
N PHE A 18 2.82 3.03 -4.42
CA PHE A 18 1.50 3.50 -4.01
C PHE A 18 1.04 2.72 -2.79
N ALA A 19 0.27 3.37 -1.92
CA ALA A 19 -0.44 2.71 -0.85
C ALA A 19 -1.86 3.23 -0.67
N TYR A 20 -2.75 2.32 -0.27
CA TYR A 20 -4.05 2.65 0.29
C TYR A 20 -4.03 2.50 1.81
N ILE A 21 -4.78 3.37 2.47
CA ILE A 21 -5.06 3.31 3.90
C ILE A 21 -6.40 2.60 4.05
N VAL A 22 -6.37 1.34 4.48
CA VAL A 22 -7.56 0.48 4.58
C VAL A 22 -8.07 0.48 6.01
N ARG A 23 -9.38 0.64 6.18
CA ARG A 23 -10.10 0.52 7.46
C ARG A 23 -11.41 -0.20 7.21
N GLY A 24 -11.66 -1.30 7.92
CA GLY A 24 -12.88 -2.02 7.63
C GLY A 24 -12.83 -2.61 6.20
N PRO A 25 -13.98 -2.77 5.55
CA PRO A 25 -14.07 -3.07 4.13
C PRO A 25 -13.76 -1.86 3.23
N GLY A 26 -13.34 -0.72 3.79
CA GLY A 26 -13.20 0.55 3.09
C GLY A 26 -11.76 1.06 2.95
N VAL A 27 -11.61 2.06 2.08
CA VAL A 27 -10.37 2.82 1.87
C VAL A 27 -10.58 4.22 2.43
N ASP A 28 -9.80 4.58 3.44
CA ASP A 28 -9.80 5.91 4.08
C ASP A 28 -8.91 6.92 3.34
N GLY A 29 -7.98 6.45 2.51
CA GLY A 29 -7.05 7.32 1.81
C GLY A 29 -6.07 6.60 0.90
N ALA A 30 -5.34 7.39 0.12
CA ALA A 30 -4.31 6.91 -0.80
C ALA A 30 -3.06 7.81 -0.74
N VAL A 31 -1.90 7.22 -1.01
CA VAL A 31 -0.60 7.90 -1.07
C VAL A 31 0.21 7.29 -2.19
N SER A 32 0.96 8.09 -2.95
CA SER A 32 1.88 7.60 -3.97
C SER A 32 3.18 8.39 -3.97
N SER A 33 4.25 7.76 -4.43
CA SER A 33 5.60 8.30 -4.51
C SER A 33 6.34 7.72 -5.72
N LEU A 34 7.17 8.55 -6.37
CA LEU A 34 8.12 8.11 -7.40
C LEU A 34 9.53 7.89 -6.83
N GLU A 35 9.71 8.12 -5.52
CA GLU A 35 10.98 8.01 -4.80
C GLU A 35 11.06 6.70 -4.00
N GLY A 36 10.33 5.67 -4.43
CA GLY A 36 10.26 4.39 -3.74
C GLY A 36 9.57 4.47 -2.38
N CYS A 37 9.89 3.48 -1.52
CA CYS A 37 9.25 3.34 -0.21
C CYS A 37 9.55 4.50 0.74
N SER A 38 10.76 5.08 0.71
CA SER A 38 11.10 6.21 1.57
C SER A 38 10.18 7.41 1.33
N GLY A 39 10.02 7.82 0.07
CA GLY A 39 9.10 8.91 -0.28
C GLY A 39 7.63 8.56 -0.03
N LEU A 40 7.24 7.29 -0.20
CA LEU A 40 5.88 6.85 0.13
C LEU A 40 5.59 7.01 1.63
N CYS A 41 6.51 6.55 2.48
CA CYS A 41 6.38 6.64 3.93
C CYS A 41 6.43 8.09 4.43
N GLN A 42 7.31 8.91 3.84
CA GLN A 42 7.35 10.35 4.13
C GLN A 42 6.01 11.01 3.81
N ARG A 43 5.47 10.80 2.61
CA ARG A 43 4.17 11.38 2.22
C ARG A 43 3.01 10.86 3.08
N ALA A 44 3.06 9.60 3.50
CA ALA A 44 2.07 9.04 4.42
C ALA A 44 2.15 9.73 5.80
N SER A 45 3.35 10.06 6.25
CA SER A 45 3.58 10.85 7.47
C SER A 45 3.07 12.29 7.35
N GLU A 46 3.42 12.98 6.26
CA GLU A 46 3.00 14.35 5.99
C GLU A 46 1.47 14.50 5.89
N ARG A 47 0.79 13.47 5.38
CA ARG A 47 -0.69 13.40 5.34
C ARG A 47 -1.32 13.00 6.68
N GLY A 48 -0.52 12.75 7.73
CA GLY A 48 -1.00 12.41 9.06
C GLY A 48 -1.44 10.96 9.25
N TYR A 49 -1.29 10.09 8.25
CA TYR A 49 -1.78 8.71 8.34
C TYR A 49 -1.00 7.86 9.36
N MET A 50 0.29 8.16 9.57
CA MET A 50 1.17 7.37 10.43
C MET A 50 0.68 7.28 11.89
N GLY A 51 -0.04 8.28 12.40
CA GLY A 51 -0.60 8.24 13.75
C GLY A 51 -1.72 7.21 13.94
N GLU A 52 -2.39 6.86 12.85
CA GLU A 52 -3.60 6.02 12.86
C GLU A 52 -3.34 4.60 12.34
N LEU A 53 -2.28 4.45 11.53
CA LEU A 53 -1.81 3.16 11.05
C LEU A 53 -1.37 2.27 12.22
N ARG A 54 -1.68 0.98 12.08
CA ARG A 54 -1.30 -0.07 13.05
C ARG A 54 -0.53 -1.20 12.40
N TYR A 55 -0.80 -1.45 11.12
CA TYR A 55 -0.17 -2.53 10.37
C TYR A 55 0.18 -2.09 8.95
N SER A 56 1.07 -2.85 8.32
CA SER A 56 1.37 -2.74 6.89
C SER A 56 1.23 -4.08 6.18
N HIS A 57 0.92 -4.02 4.90
CA HIS A 57 0.91 -5.17 4.02
C HIS A 57 1.39 -4.76 2.62
N GLY A 58 2.32 -5.53 2.05
CA GLY A 58 2.88 -5.29 0.72
C GLY A 58 4.32 -4.79 0.73
N SER A 59 4.70 -4.00 -0.28
CA SER A 59 6.11 -3.68 -0.59
C SER A 59 6.80 -2.76 0.41
N CYS A 60 6.06 -1.84 1.04
CA CYS A 60 6.58 -0.88 2.01
C CYS A 60 5.91 -1.07 3.37
N SER A 61 6.73 -1.26 4.41
CA SER A 61 6.24 -1.40 5.78
C SER A 61 6.12 -0.08 6.54
N CYS A 62 6.91 0.94 6.18
CA CYS A 62 7.02 2.20 6.93
C CYS A 62 7.27 2.02 8.44
N GLY A 63 7.96 0.94 8.83
CA GLY A 63 8.19 0.59 10.24
C GLY A 63 6.98 -0.02 10.96
N LEU A 64 5.87 -0.26 10.26
CA LEU A 64 4.68 -0.87 10.82
C LEU A 64 4.77 -2.40 10.73
N PRO A 65 4.33 -3.13 11.76
CA PRO A 65 4.30 -4.58 11.74
C PRO A 65 3.26 -5.13 10.76
N THR A 66 3.36 -6.40 10.42
CA THR A 66 2.32 -7.09 9.65
C THR A 66 1.10 -7.42 10.51
N PRO A 67 -0.13 -7.49 9.95
CA PRO A 67 -1.32 -7.80 10.71
C PRO A 67 -1.27 -9.22 11.30
N PRO A 68 -1.66 -9.43 12.57
CA PRO A 68 -1.73 -10.76 13.16
C PRO A 68 -2.88 -11.57 12.54
N GLY A 69 -2.60 -12.77 12.03
CA GLY A 69 -3.59 -13.63 11.36
C GLY A 69 -4.54 -14.40 12.29
N ARG A 70 -4.80 -13.92 13.51
CA ARG A 70 -5.53 -14.70 14.54
C ARG A 70 -7.02 -14.36 14.67
N SER A 71 -7.53 -13.34 13.96
CA SER A 71 -8.96 -13.04 13.92
C SER A 71 -9.48 -13.01 12.50
N GLU A 72 -10.70 -13.50 12.29
CA GLU A 72 -11.37 -13.54 10.99
C GLU A 72 -11.46 -12.14 10.34
N ALA A 73 -11.71 -11.11 11.14
CA ALA A 73 -11.69 -9.72 10.68
C ALA A 73 -10.30 -9.24 10.25
N ALA A 74 -9.25 -9.59 11.01
CA ALA A 74 -7.87 -9.24 10.62
C ALA A 74 -7.44 -9.97 9.35
N GLU A 75 -7.93 -11.20 9.15
CA GLU A 75 -7.67 -11.96 7.93
C GLU A 75 -8.40 -11.39 6.72
N ALA A 76 -9.66 -10.95 6.88
CA ALA A 76 -10.39 -10.23 5.85
C ALA A 76 -9.66 -8.94 5.44
N TYR A 77 -9.15 -8.15 6.39
CA TYR A 77 -8.37 -6.96 6.09
C TYR A 77 -7.06 -7.29 5.37
N ARG A 78 -6.39 -8.37 5.78
CA ARG A 78 -5.17 -8.83 5.11
C ARG A 78 -5.45 -9.22 3.67
N ARG A 79 -6.55 -9.94 3.40
CA ARG A 79 -6.96 -10.35 2.05
C ARG A 79 -7.31 -9.15 1.17
N LEU A 80 -8.05 -8.17 1.71
CA LEU A 80 -8.38 -6.95 0.99
C LEU A 80 -7.12 -6.15 0.65
N ALA A 81 -6.24 -5.93 1.64
CA ALA A 81 -4.96 -5.26 1.43
C ALA A 81 -4.10 -5.98 0.39
N ALA A 82 -4.02 -7.31 0.45
CA ALA A 82 -3.29 -8.13 -0.52
C ALA A 82 -3.86 -7.98 -1.93
N SER A 83 -5.19 -8.07 -2.08
CA SER A 83 -5.87 -7.94 -3.37
C SER A 83 -5.66 -6.55 -3.99
N ILE A 84 -5.75 -5.50 -3.18
CA ILE A 84 -5.48 -4.12 -3.59
C ILE A 84 -4.03 -3.98 -4.06
N SER A 85 -3.06 -4.43 -3.25
CA SER A 85 -1.65 -4.38 -3.60
C SER A 85 -1.34 -5.14 -4.90
N LEU A 86 -1.88 -6.35 -5.06
CA LEU A 86 -1.69 -7.16 -6.27
C LEU A 86 -2.28 -6.48 -7.51
N SER A 87 -3.53 -6.01 -7.42
CA SER A 87 -4.20 -5.31 -8.53
C SER A 87 -3.43 -4.06 -8.95
N MET A 88 -2.85 -3.33 -7.99
CA MET A 88 -2.02 -2.18 -8.30
C MET A 88 -0.67 -2.55 -8.91
N LEU A 89 -0.05 -3.66 -8.49
CA LEU A 89 1.17 -4.16 -9.14
C LEU A 89 0.88 -4.50 -10.61
N GLU A 90 -0.26 -5.10 -10.91
CA GLU A 90 -0.68 -5.37 -12.29
C GLU A 90 -0.84 -4.06 -13.09
N VAL A 91 -1.54 -3.07 -12.53
CA VAL A 91 -1.72 -1.75 -13.17
C VAL A 91 -0.38 -1.05 -13.39
N LEU A 92 0.49 -1.02 -12.37
CA LEU A 92 1.82 -0.42 -12.46
C LEU A 92 2.71 -1.18 -13.46
N GLY A 93 2.62 -2.50 -13.51
CA GLY A 93 3.33 -3.33 -14.48
C GLY A 93 2.86 -3.08 -15.92
N MET A 94 1.56 -2.88 -16.12
CA MET A 94 1.01 -2.47 -17.43
C MET A 94 1.49 -1.07 -17.83
N LEU A 95 1.51 -0.12 -16.90
CA LEU A 95 2.01 1.24 -17.15
C LEU A 95 3.51 1.26 -17.44
N GLY A 96 4.31 0.46 -16.73
CA GLY A 96 5.74 0.31 -16.99
C GLY A 96 6.02 -0.32 -18.36
N ARG A 97 5.18 -1.25 -18.82
CA ARG A 97 5.26 -1.83 -20.17
C ARG A 97 4.72 -0.91 -21.27
N ALA A 98 3.78 -0.03 -20.97
CA ALA A 98 3.26 0.95 -21.92
C ALA A 98 4.28 2.06 -22.26
N GLY A 99 5.32 2.24 -21.43
CA GLY A 99 6.46 3.11 -21.70
C GLY A 99 7.55 2.50 -22.57
N ASP A 100 7.37 1.27 -23.05
CA ASP A 100 8.39 0.50 -23.77
C ASP A 100 8.07 0.24 -25.26
N PRO A 101 7.73 1.26 -26.07
CA PRO A 101 8.17 1.30 -27.45
C PRO A 101 9.32 2.32 -27.56
N PHE A 102 10.35 2.03 -28.37
CA PHE A 102 11.41 2.96 -28.81
C PHE A 102 12.77 2.98 -28.10
N TYR A 103 13.27 1.86 -27.58
CA TYR A 103 14.74 1.64 -27.52
C TYR A 103 15.15 0.41 -28.34
N HIS A 104 15.02 0.54 -29.66
CA HIS A 104 15.89 -0.17 -30.59
C HIS A 104 16.76 0.87 -31.30
N ARG A 105 18.04 0.90 -30.95
CA ARG A 105 19.12 1.36 -31.83
C ARG A 105 20.33 0.47 -31.63
#